data_AF-A0A356NI62-F1
#
_entry.id   AF-A0A356NI62-F1
#
_cell.length_a   1.000
_cell.length_b   1.000
_cell.length_c   1.000
_cell.angle_alpha   90.00
_cell.angle_beta   90.00
_cell.angle_gamma   90.00
#
_symmetry.space_group_name_H-M   'P 1'
#
loop_
_entity.id
_entity.type
_entity.pdbx_description
1 polymer ?
#
loop_
_entity_poly.entity_id
_entity_poly.type
_entity_poly.pdbx_seq_one_letter_code
_entity_poly.pdbx_strand_id
1 'polypeptide(L)'
;MLGTKTYRFVFQWLLLLMTISYLGADDSQSRDFFAFRETQRQVQTALQNAMASTVGVGDSGSGVIVSPNGLVLTAAHVSGAPNRNITCRLPNGKRVRAKTLGSFDYMDAGMVQLSGEGPWPFSPVGTRRFNAAGDW
;
A
#
# COMPACT_ATOMS: atom_id res chain seq x y z
N MET A 1 -38.28 13.93 -58.14
CA MET A 1 -36.82 13.82 -58.01
C MET A 1 -36.32 14.72 -56.86
N LEU A 2 -36.50 14.30 -55.60
CA LEU A 2 -35.68 14.74 -54.46
C LEU A 2 -34.59 13.67 -54.35
N GLY A 3 -33.41 13.80 -54.92
CA GLY A 3 -32.48 14.91 -54.77
C GLY A 3 -31.30 14.35 -53.96
N THR A 4 -30.39 13.63 -54.62
CA THR A 4 -29.14 13.07 -54.08
C THR A 4 -28.30 14.09 -53.29
N LYS A 5 -28.54 15.39 -53.47
CA LYS A 5 -27.98 16.50 -52.70
C LYS A 5 -28.46 16.54 -51.24
N THR A 6 -29.72 16.20 -50.96
CA THR A 6 -30.28 16.23 -49.59
C THR A 6 -29.65 15.14 -48.71
N TYR A 7 -29.46 13.94 -49.26
CA TYR A 7 -28.80 12.84 -48.56
C TYR A 7 -27.32 13.12 -48.26
N ARG A 8 -26.58 13.77 -49.18
CA ARG A 8 -25.19 14.17 -48.95
C ARG A 8 -25.06 15.19 -47.82
N PHE A 9 -25.97 16.16 -47.75
CA PHE A 9 -25.98 17.14 -46.65
C PHE A 9 -26.26 16.47 -45.30
N VAL A 10 -27.30 15.64 -45.21
CA VAL A 10 -27.64 14.95 -43.96
C VAL A 10 -26.49 14.04 -43.52
N PHE A 11 -25.90 13.28 -44.44
CA PHE A 11 -24.77 12.38 -44.12
C PHE A 11 -23.52 13.15 -43.67
N GLN A 12 -23.25 14.31 -44.26
CA GLN A 12 -22.10 15.14 -43.90
C GLN A 12 -22.29 15.85 -42.56
N TRP A 13 -23.53 16.24 -42.21
CA TRP A 13 -23.87 16.70 -40.87
C TRP A 13 -23.79 15.59 -39.82
N LEU A 14 -24.17 14.36 -40.17
CA LEU A 14 -24.12 13.21 -39.25
C LEU A 14 -22.69 12.79 -38.95
N LEU A 15 -21.80 12.80 -39.96
CA LEU A 15 -20.36 12.60 -39.77
C LEU A 15 -19.73 13.70 -38.92
N LEU A 16 -20.11 14.97 -39.13
CA LEU A 16 -19.62 16.09 -38.34
C LEU A 16 -20.05 15.98 -36.86
N LEU A 17 -21.29 15.55 -36.60
CA LEU A 17 -21.76 15.32 -35.23
C LEU A 17 -20.99 14.17 -34.56
N MET A 18 -20.71 13.09 -35.28
CA MET A 18 -19.91 11.98 -34.76
C MET A 18 -18.47 12.38 -34.43
N THR A 19 -17.82 13.22 -35.25
CA THR A 19 -16.46 13.68 -34.98
C THR A 19 -16.40 14.66 -33.81
N ILE A 20 -17.39 15.54 -33.65
CA ILE A 20 -17.49 16.46 -32.50
C ILE A 20 -17.67 15.68 -31.18
N SER A 21 -18.47 14.61 -31.19
CA SER A 21 -18.61 13.74 -30.02
C SER A 21 -17.31 13.02 -29.64
N TYR A 22 -16.50 12.61 -30.62
CA TYR A 22 -15.20 12.01 -30.38
C TYR A 22 -14.14 13.01 -29.90
N LEU A 23 -14.17 14.24 -30.40
CA LEU A 23 -13.20 15.28 -30.02
C LEU A 23 -13.46 15.86 -28.61
N GLY A 24 -14.71 15.80 -28.14
CA GLY A 24 -15.12 16.24 -26.80
C GLY A 24 -15.20 15.15 -25.74
N ALA A 25 -14.87 13.90 -26.08
CA ALA A 25 -14.78 12.81 -25.11
C ALA A 25 -13.49 12.96 -24.29
N ASP A 26 -13.62 13.53 -23.10
CA ASP A 26 -12.53 13.60 -22.14
C ASP A 26 -12.33 12.22 -21.48
N ASP A 27 -11.39 11.44 -22.03
CA ASP A 27 -11.00 10.13 -21.51
C ASP A 27 -10.25 10.18 -20.16
N SER A 28 -10.01 11.37 -19.59
CA SER A 28 -9.34 11.51 -18.28
C SER A 28 -10.11 10.78 -17.16
N GLN A 29 -11.43 10.95 -17.11
CA GLN A 29 -12.27 10.39 -16.06
C GLN A 29 -12.32 8.86 -16.09
N SER A 30 -12.21 8.25 -17.28
CA SER A 30 -12.15 6.79 -17.42
C SER A 30 -10.78 6.24 -16.99
N ARG A 31 -9.68 6.92 -17.34
CA ARG A 31 -8.32 6.61 -16.86
C ARG A 31 -8.22 6.68 -15.34
N ASP A 32 -8.79 7.72 -14.74
CA ASP A 32 -8.81 7.90 -13.29
C ASP A 32 -9.56 6.75 -12.59
N PHE A 33 -10.72 6.34 -13.11
CA PHE A 33 -11.46 5.21 -12.56
C PHE A 33 -10.66 3.90 -12.56
N PHE A 34 -9.98 3.58 -13.67
CA PHE A 34 -9.13 2.39 -13.73
C PHE A 34 -7.94 2.48 -12.78
N ALA A 35 -7.32 3.66 -12.65
CA ALA A 35 -6.24 3.89 -11.70
C ALA A 35 -6.68 3.69 -10.24
N PHE A 36 -7.85 4.21 -9.86
CA PHE A 36 -8.41 3.99 -8.52
C PHE A 36 -8.73 2.53 -8.25
N ARG A 37 -9.30 1.83 -9.25
CA ARG A 37 -9.60 0.40 -9.12
C ARG A 37 -8.33 -0.42 -8.94
N GLU A 38 -7.27 -0.08 -9.66
CA GLU A 38 -5.98 -0.76 -9.54
C GLU A 38 -5.32 -0.49 -8.18
N THR A 39 -5.36 0.75 -7.70
CA THR A 39 -4.89 1.12 -6.36
C THR A 39 -5.63 0.35 -5.27
N GLN A 40 -6.97 0.34 -5.33
CA GLN A 40 -7.82 -0.43 -4.42
C GLN A 40 -7.44 -1.91 -4.43
N ARG A 41 -7.21 -2.49 -5.62
CA ARG A 41 -6.80 -3.89 -5.76
C ARG A 41 -5.44 -4.14 -5.09
N GLN A 42 -4.47 -3.24 -5.26
CA GLN A 42 -3.15 -3.36 -4.64
C GLN A 42 -3.24 -3.31 -3.11
N VAL A 43 -3.96 -2.34 -2.56
CA VAL A 43 -4.21 -2.21 -1.12
C VAL A 43 -4.90 -3.47 -0.57
N GLN A 44 -5.96 -3.95 -1.23
CA GLN A 44 -6.68 -5.16 -0.81
C GLN A 44 -5.80 -6.42 -0.86
N THR A 45 -4.91 -6.51 -1.85
CA THR A 45 -3.97 -7.63 -1.98
C THR A 45 -2.96 -7.63 -0.83
N ALA A 46 -2.44 -6.46 -0.43
CA ALA A 46 -1.46 -6.34 0.64
C ALA A 46 -2.08 -6.43 2.05
N LEU A 47 -3.37 -6.09 2.19
CA LEU A 47 -4.04 -5.87 3.47
C LEU A 47 -3.88 -7.05 4.43
N GLN A 48 -4.15 -8.28 3.99
CA GLN A 48 -4.11 -9.44 4.88
C GLN A 48 -2.72 -9.66 5.47
N ASN A 49 -1.67 -9.59 4.64
CA ASN A 49 -0.30 -9.80 5.11
C ASN A 49 0.17 -8.63 5.98
N ALA A 50 -0.13 -7.40 5.59
CA ALA A 50 0.22 -6.19 6.36
C ALA A 50 -0.44 -6.19 7.75
N MET A 51 -1.71 -6.57 7.83
CA MET A 51 -2.39 -6.71 9.11
C MET A 51 -1.77 -7.82 9.96
N ALA A 52 -1.49 -8.99 9.37
CA ALA A 52 -0.94 -10.14 10.09
C ALA A 52 0.48 -9.88 10.65
N SER A 53 1.29 -9.08 9.95
CA SER A 53 2.67 -8.76 10.34
C SER A 53 2.80 -7.50 11.19
N THR A 54 1.75 -6.69 11.34
CA THR A 54 1.77 -5.49 12.20
C THR A 54 1.53 -5.86 13.66
N VAL A 55 2.41 -5.40 14.55
CA VAL A 55 2.33 -5.66 15.99
C VAL A 55 2.42 -4.37 16.79
N GLY A 56 1.77 -4.34 17.96
CA GLY A 56 2.06 -3.35 18.98
C GLY A 56 3.42 -3.64 19.64
N VAL A 57 4.21 -2.60 19.91
CA VAL A 57 5.54 -2.68 20.51
C VAL A 57 5.57 -1.85 21.80
N GLY A 58 5.84 -2.51 22.93
CA GLY A 58 5.83 -1.85 24.23
C GLY A 58 4.43 -1.34 24.60
N ASP A 59 4.37 -0.17 25.23
CA ASP A 59 3.12 0.42 25.72
C ASP A 59 2.46 1.36 24.70
N SER A 60 3.23 1.98 23.79
CA SER A 60 2.73 3.04 22.90
C SER A 60 3.41 3.11 21.53
N GLY A 61 3.64 1.97 20.88
CA GLY A 61 4.21 1.96 19.53
C GLY A 61 3.74 0.78 18.68
N SER A 62 4.11 0.81 17.41
CA SER A 62 3.86 -0.25 16.45
C SER A 62 5.14 -0.67 15.73
N GLY A 63 5.13 -1.86 15.18
CA GLY A 63 6.21 -2.38 14.35
C GLY A 63 5.69 -3.41 13.36
N VAL A 64 6.53 -3.77 12.40
CA VAL A 64 6.21 -4.76 11.38
C VAL A 64 7.19 -5.93 11.51
N ILE A 65 6.68 -7.15 11.56
CA ILE A 65 7.50 -8.35 11.49
C ILE A 65 8.05 -8.44 10.06
N VAL A 66 9.38 -8.41 9.92
CA VAL A 66 10.09 -8.37 8.63
C VAL A 66 10.78 -9.69 8.26
N SER A 67 10.64 -10.71 9.09
CA SER A 67 11.29 -12.01 8.90
C SER A 67 10.51 -13.16 9.55
N PRO A 68 10.66 -14.40 9.07
CA PRO A 68 9.95 -15.56 9.61
C PRO A 68 10.39 -15.96 11.03
N ASN A 69 11.58 -15.54 11.47
CA ASN A 69 12.10 -15.78 12.82
C ASN A 69 11.66 -14.70 13.83
N GLY A 70 10.79 -13.76 13.45
CA GLY A 70 10.15 -12.84 14.40
C GLY A 70 10.91 -11.55 14.66
N LEU A 71 11.77 -11.13 13.73
CA LEU A 71 12.40 -9.81 13.75
C LEU A 71 11.36 -8.75 13.40
N VAL A 72 11.26 -7.71 14.22
CA VAL A 72 10.32 -6.60 14.09
C VAL A 72 11.11 -5.31 13.85
N LEU A 73 10.74 -4.58 12.80
CA LEU A 73 11.22 -3.22 12.53
C LEU A 73 10.23 -2.20 13.11
N THR A 74 10.74 -1.20 13.80
CA THR A 74 9.96 -0.13 14.44
C THR A 74 10.78 1.16 14.48
N ALA A 75 10.26 2.21 15.10
CA ALA A 75 11.02 3.44 15.31
C ALA A 75 12.06 3.28 16.44
N ALA A 76 13.18 3.99 16.35
CA ALA A 76 14.21 4.00 17.38
C ALA A 76 13.62 4.48 18.71
N HIS A 77 12.86 5.58 18.70
CA HIS A 77 12.24 6.13 19.90
C HIS A 77 11.18 5.20 20.53
N VAL A 78 10.60 4.27 19.76
CA VAL A 78 9.67 3.24 20.28
C VAL A 78 10.43 2.11 20.96
N SER A 79 11.44 1.55 20.30
CA SER A 79 12.23 0.44 20.87
C SER A 79 13.11 0.88 22.05
N GLY A 80 13.67 2.09 21.97
CA GLY A 80 14.59 2.65 22.97
C GLY A 80 15.88 1.84 23.10
N ALA A 81 16.45 1.81 24.30
CA ALA A 81 17.72 1.14 24.56
C ALA A 81 17.68 -0.38 24.22
N PRO A 82 18.80 -0.96 23.75
CA PRO A 82 18.92 -2.40 23.50
C PRO A 82 18.79 -3.23 24.78
N ASN A 83 18.53 -4.53 24.61
CA ASN A 83 18.45 -5.53 25.67
C ASN A 83 17.32 -5.35 26.70
N ARG A 84 16.30 -4.56 26.38
CA ARG A 84 15.11 -4.42 27.22
C ARG A 84 14.15 -5.57 26.96
N ASN A 85 13.61 -6.15 28.03
CA ASN A 85 12.49 -7.06 27.94
C ASN A 85 11.20 -6.26 27.79
N ILE A 86 10.50 -6.48 26.69
CA ILE A 86 9.24 -5.80 26.38
C ILE A 86 8.17 -6.82 26.05
N THR A 87 6.93 -6.34 25.91
CA THR A 87 5.82 -7.11 25.37
C THR A 87 5.41 -6.54 24.03
N CYS A 88 5.22 -7.41 23.05
CA CYS A 88 4.56 -7.07 21.80
C CYS A 88 3.12 -7.61 21.80
N ARG A 89 2.22 -6.92 21.11
CA ARG A 89 0.81 -7.32 20.98
C ARG A 89 0.51 -7.69 19.53
N LEU A 90 0.12 -8.93 19.31
CA LEU A 90 -0.28 -9.42 17.99
C LEU A 90 -1.66 -8.87 17.59
N PRO A 91 -2.02 -8.90 16.29
CA PRO A 91 -3.33 -8.44 15.80
C PRO A 91 -4.53 -9.11 16.47
N ASN A 92 -4.40 -10.38 16.86
CA ASN A 92 -5.42 -11.13 17.59
C ASN A 92 -5.50 -10.77 19.10
N GLY A 93 -4.75 -9.77 19.55
CA GLY A 93 -4.69 -9.32 20.93
C GLY A 93 -3.72 -10.09 21.82
N LYS A 94 -3.13 -11.20 21.37
CA LYS A 94 -2.18 -12.01 22.15
C LYS A 94 -0.93 -11.19 22.46
N ARG A 95 -0.47 -11.29 23.71
CA ARG A 95 0.78 -10.69 24.19
C ARG A 95 1.92 -11.70 24.02
N VAL A 96 3.04 -11.24 23.47
CA VAL A 96 4.25 -12.02 23.20
C VAL A 96 5.44 -11.33 23.84
N ARG A 97 6.29 -12.08 24.55
CA ARG A 97 7.54 -11.53 25.08
C ARG A 97 8.49 -11.20 23.93
N ALA A 98 9.22 -10.12 24.06
CA ALA A 98 10.19 -9.70 23.06
C ALA A 98 11.38 -8.98 23.71
N LYS A 99 12.47 -8.85 22.95
CA LYS A 99 13.69 -8.19 23.39
C LYS A 99 14.10 -7.12 22.38
N THR A 100 14.43 -5.91 22.84
CA THR A 100 14.97 -4.86 21.97
C THR A 100 16.39 -5.22 21.55
N LEU A 101 16.73 -5.04 20.27
CA LEU A 101 18.03 -5.40 19.71
C LEU A 101 18.95 -4.19 19.55
N GLY A 102 18.39 -3.00 19.38
CA GLY A 102 19.14 -1.76 19.22
C GLY A 102 18.35 -0.70 18.47
N SER A 103 18.93 0.50 18.43
CA SER A 103 18.41 1.66 17.75
C SER A 103 19.48 2.30 16.85
N PHE A 104 19.04 2.90 15.77
CA PHE A 104 19.81 3.80 14.93
C PHE A 104 19.13 5.17 14.96
N ASP A 105 19.51 5.96 15.95
CA ASP A 105 18.81 7.20 16.33
C ASP A 105 18.80 8.25 15.22
N TYR A 106 19.86 8.31 14.40
CA TYR A 106 19.95 9.27 13.29
C TYR A 106 18.83 9.10 12.25
N MET A 107 18.42 7.86 11.98
CA MET A 107 17.34 7.54 11.03
C MET A 107 16.03 7.15 11.73
N ASP A 108 15.99 7.27 13.06
CA ASP A 108 14.88 6.82 13.91
C ASP A 108 14.42 5.38 13.63
N ALA A 109 15.36 4.46 13.39
CA ALA A 109 15.08 3.05 13.11
C ALA A 109 15.45 2.15 14.31
N GLY A 110 14.57 1.24 14.70
CA GLY A 110 14.74 0.35 15.85
C GLY A 110 14.33 -1.08 15.55
N MET A 111 14.91 -2.04 16.28
CA MET A 111 14.63 -3.46 16.07
C MET A 111 14.27 -4.19 17.36
N VAL A 112 13.35 -5.14 17.23
CA VAL A 112 12.83 -5.98 18.31
C VAL A 112 12.79 -7.43 17.86
N GLN A 113 13.11 -8.36 18.75
CA GLN A 113 13.03 -9.80 18.52
C GLN A 113 11.87 -10.40 19.32
N LEU A 114 10.90 -10.99 18.64
CA LEU A 114 9.85 -11.79 19.28
C LEU A 114 10.43 -13.08 19.86
N SER A 115 9.92 -13.50 21.01
CA SER A 115 10.24 -14.81 21.61
C SER A 115 9.30 -15.89 21.07
N GLY A 116 9.85 -16.99 20.57
CA GLY A 116 9.12 -18.14 20.03
C GLY A 116 9.71 -18.65 18.72
N GLU A 117 9.39 -19.89 18.33
CA GLU A 117 10.07 -20.60 17.25
C GLU A 117 9.49 -20.35 15.83
N GLY A 118 8.49 -19.48 15.69
CA GLY A 118 7.89 -19.15 14.40
C GLY A 118 7.22 -20.35 13.70
N PRO A 119 7.00 -20.29 12.37
CA PRO A 119 7.21 -19.12 11.53
C PRO A 119 6.20 -18.01 11.84
N TRP A 120 6.69 -16.77 11.93
CA TRP A 120 5.84 -15.61 12.13
C TRP A 120 5.32 -15.07 10.79
N PRO A 121 4.05 -14.61 10.71
CA PRO A 121 3.59 -13.84 9.55
C PRO A 121 4.46 -12.58 9.40
N PHE A 122 5.00 -12.35 8.21
CA PHE A 122 5.94 -11.25 8.00
C PHE A 122 5.72 -10.55 6.65
N SER A 123 6.06 -9.26 6.61
CA SER A 123 6.14 -8.48 5.38
C SER A 123 7.61 -8.18 5.09
N PRO A 124 8.18 -8.65 3.97
CA PRO A 124 9.58 -8.39 3.65
C PRO A 124 9.81 -6.89 3.44
N VAL A 125 11.03 -6.44 3.75
CA VAL A 125 11.45 -5.06 3.48
C VAL A 125 11.42 -4.82 1.97
N GLY A 126 10.83 -3.70 1.54
CA GLY A 126 10.77 -3.32 0.14
C GLY A 126 12.16 -3.15 -0.47
N THR A 127 12.37 -3.70 -1.66
CA THR A 127 13.66 -3.60 -2.40
C THR A 127 13.67 -2.47 -3.43
N ARG A 128 12.50 -1.91 -3.76
CA ARG A 128 12.39 -0.77 -4.67
C ARG A 128 12.92 0.48 -3.97
N ARG A 129 13.91 1.11 -4.59
CA ARG A 129 14.56 2.32 -4.08
C ARG A 129 13.75 3.60 -4.31
N PHE A 130 12.74 3.55 -5.18
CA PHE A 130 11.95 4.71 -5.58
C PHE A 130 10.48 4.33 -5.72
N ASN A 131 9.64 5.06 -5.00
CA ASN A 131 8.21 5.19 -5.26
C ASN A 131 7.98 6.58 -5.88
N ALA A 132 7.06 6.69 -6.82
CA ALA A 132 6.62 7.97 -7.35
C ALA A 132 5.56 8.60 -6.45
N ALA A 133 5.42 9.92 -6.51
CA ALA A 133 4.29 10.59 -5.88
C ALA A 133 2.98 10.04 -6.48
N GLY A 134 2.15 9.44 -5.63
CA GLY A 134 0.90 8.79 -6.04
C GLY A 134 0.91 7.26 -5.99
N ASP A 135 2.04 6.61 -5.67
CA ASP A 135 2.07 5.17 -5.37
C ASP A 135 1.47 4.88 -3.98
N TRP A 136 0.73 3.77 -3.85
CA TRP A 136 0.05 3.33 -2.61
C TRP A 136 0.15 1.82 -2.39
#